data_AF-A0A3D5R189-F1
#
_entry.id   AF-A0A3D5R189-F1
#
_cell.length_a   1.000
_cell.length_b   1.000
_cell.length_c   1.000
_cell.angle_alpha   90.00
_cell.angle_beta   90.00
_cell.angle_gamma   90.00
#
_symmetry.space_group_name_H-M   'P 1'
#
loop_
_entity.id
_entity.type
_entity.pdbx_description
1 polymer ?
#
loop_
_entity_poly.entity_id
_entity_poly.type
_entity_poly.pdbx_seq_one_letter_code
_entity_poly.pdbx_strand_id
1 'polypeptide(L)'
;MDLKQVNDTLNTYIRPQTFSVAIKLFTAQEALPAKVKIPVKDLGYQIALCQAWGLSRRYGWTVAVGKDDQCCIGGHVAMGFMDNPPQIGSGDAENRHESGTYAYMASAPIDRADFEPDMICLYVNSAQAMRLAQSAVNGGGGYRAHVCDRYGQLRRRCGANDLNGSEPVYTPFRGKQNLRFHSGP
;
A
#
# COMPACT_ATOMS: atom_id res chain seq x y z
N MET A 1 -5.72 8.71 -13.65
CA MET A 1 -4.51 8.06 -14.23
C MET A 1 -4.94 7.06 -15.32
N ASP A 2 -4.21 6.86 -16.44
CA ASP A 2 -4.52 5.78 -17.39
C ASP A 2 -3.89 4.44 -16.95
N LEU A 3 -4.71 3.55 -16.40
CA LEU A 3 -4.27 2.26 -15.86
C LEU A 3 -3.73 1.32 -16.94
N LYS A 4 -4.24 1.43 -18.18
CA LYS A 4 -3.82 0.57 -19.28
C LYS A 4 -2.40 0.92 -19.71
N GLN A 5 -2.12 2.21 -19.91
CA GLN A 5 -0.77 2.67 -20.21
C GLN A 5 0.24 2.27 -19.12
N VAL A 6 -0.15 2.37 -17.85
CA VAL A 6 0.73 1.98 -16.73
C VAL A 6 1.00 0.47 -16.76
N ASN A 7 -0.04 -0.35 -16.96
CA ASN A 7 0.13 -1.80 -17.10
C ASN A 7 1.07 -2.16 -18.26
N ASP A 8 0.87 -1.56 -19.43
CA ASP A 8 1.68 -1.83 -20.62
C ASP A 8 3.14 -1.40 -20.41
N THR A 9 3.35 -0.27 -19.74
CA THR A 9 4.70 0.22 -19.37
C THR A 9 5.39 -0.75 -18.41
N LEU A 10 4.69 -1.19 -17.35
CA LEU A 10 5.23 -2.14 -16.38
C LEU A 10 5.57 -3.48 -17.03
N ASN A 11 4.69 -3.98 -17.91
CA ASN A 11 4.91 -5.22 -18.67
C ASN A 11 6.02 -5.08 -19.72
N THR A 12 6.30 -3.88 -20.21
CA THR A 12 7.40 -3.66 -21.17
C THR A 12 8.75 -3.65 -20.47
N TYR A 13 8.90 -2.82 -19.41
CA TYR A 13 10.21 -2.55 -18.81
C TYR A 13 10.57 -3.47 -17.64
N ILE A 14 9.58 -3.83 -16.82
CA ILE A 14 9.80 -4.61 -15.58
C ILE A 14 9.46 -6.09 -15.78
N ARG A 15 8.40 -6.39 -16.54
CA ARG A 15 7.83 -7.73 -16.72
C ARG A 15 7.59 -8.45 -15.38
N PRO A 16 6.74 -7.91 -14.49
CA PRO A 16 6.45 -8.55 -13.20
C PRO A 16 5.98 -10.00 -13.40
N GLN A 17 6.34 -10.90 -12.47
CA GLN A 17 5.98 -12.33 -12.58
C GLN A 17 4.48 -12.61 -12.47
N THR A 18 3.71 -11.62 -12.05
CA THR A 18 2.29 -11.71 -11.70
C THR A 18 1.64 -10.36 -11.96
N PHE A 19 0.30 -10.32 -11.98
CA PHE A 19 -0.41 -9.06 -12.14
C PHE A 19 -0.01 -8.03 -11.09
N SER A 20 0.27 -6.82 -11.55
CA SER A 20 0.42 -5.63 -10.71
C SER A 20 -0.93 -5.34 -10.07
N VAL A 21 -0.95 -5.11 -8.76
CA VAL A 21 -2.19 -4.98 -8.00
C VAL A 21 -2.48 -3.50 -7.75
N ALA A 22 -3.62 -3.03 -8.23
CA ALA A 22 -4.24 -1.77 -7.86
C ALA A 22 -4.96 -1.93 -6.52
N ILE A 23 -4.66 -1.06 -5.57
CA ILE A 23 -5.24 -1.05 -4.22
C ILE A 23 -5.92 0.30 -4.02
N LYS A 24 -7.15 0.26 -3.52
CA LYS A 24 -7.91 1.44 -3.11
C LYS A 24 -8.58 1.20 -1.76
N LEU A 25 -8.58 2.23 -0.93
CA LEU A 25 -9.34 2.24 0.31
C LEU A 25 -10.67 2.98 0.08
N PHE A 26 -11.77 2.32 0.43
CA PHE A 26 -13.12 2.85 0.29
C PHE A 26 -13.66 3.26 1.65
N THR A 27 -14.21 4.48 1.72
CA THR A 27 -14.98 4.94 2.88
C THR A 27 -16.36 4.28 2.89
N ALA A 28 -17.09 4.37 4.00
CA ALA A 28 -18.42 3.78 4.12
C ALA A 28 -19.45 4.35 3.11
N GLN A 29 -19.19 5.55 2.57
CA GLN A 29 -20.07 6.25 1.64
C GLN A 29 -19.74 5.95 0.18
N GLU A 30 -18.57 5.38 -0.12
CA GLU A 30 -18.17 5.08 -1.49
C GLU A 30 -18.71 3.73 -1.96
N ALA A 31 -19.26 3.71 -3.17
CA ALA A 31 -19.75 2.49 -3.78
C ALA A 31 -18.60 1.59 -4.22
N LEU A 32 -18.68 0.32 -3.82
CA LEU A 32 -17.75 -0.71 -4.30
C LEU A 32 -17.96 -1.02 -5.79
N PRO A 33 -16.92 -1.44 -6.51
CA PRO A 33 -17.02 -1.79 -7.92
C PRO A 33 -17.93 -3.00 -8.15
N ALA A 34 -18.65 -3.00 -9.26
CA ALA A 34 -19.74 -3.96 -9.53
C ALA A 34 -19.30 -5.44 -9.59
N LYS A 35 -18.04 -5.72 -9.94
CA LYS A 35 -17.47 -7.08 -10.06
C LYS A 35 -16.58 -7.48 -8.88
N VAL A 36 -16.79 -6.88 -7.72
CA VAL A 36 -16.00 -7.20 -6.53
C VAL A 36 -16.49 -8.47 -5.84
N LYS A 37 -15.54 -9.27 -5.38
CA LYS A 37 -15.79 -10.39 -4.47
C LYS A 37 -15.59 -9.94 -3.04
N ILE A 38 -16.55 -10.23 -2.17
CA ILE A 38 -16.48 -9.99 -0.73
C ILE A 38 -16.33 -11.36 -0.04
N PRO A 39 -15.26 -11.59 0.74
CA PRO A 39 -14.92 -12.92 1.26
C PRO A 39 -16.04 -13.65 1.99
N VAL A 40 -16.67 -13.04 3.00
CA VAL A 40 -17.73 -13.69 3.77
C VAL A 40 -18.96 -13.95 2.90
N LYS A 41 -19.28 -13.03 2.00
CA LYS A 41 -20.45 -13.14 1.10
C LYS A 41 -20.27 -14.19 0.02
N ASP A 42 -19.11 -14.20 -0.65
CA ASP A 42 -18.89 -14.98 -1.89
C ASP A 42 -18.06 -16.25 -1.67
N LEU A 43 -17.24 -16.31 -0.62
CA LEU A 43 -16.44 -17.49 -0.25
C LEU A 43 -17.01 -18.23 0.96
N GLY A 44 -17.83 -17.55 1.78
CA GLY A 44 -18.45 -18.13 2.98
C GLY A 44 -17.54 -18.17 4.21
N TYR A 45 -16.35 -17.57 4.15
CA TYR A 45 -15.40 -17.50 5.26
C TYR A 45 -14.52 -16.25 5.18
N GLN A 46 -13.96 -15.88 6.33
CA GLN A 46 -13.07 -14.72 6.48
C GLN A 46 -11.67 -15.01 5.95
N ILE A 47 -11.01 -14.01 5.38
CA ILE A 47 -9.63 -14.11 4.87
C ILE A 47 -8.77 -12.96 5.39
N ALA A 48 -7.46 -13.11 5.31
CA ALA A 48 -6.55 -12.01 5.60
C ALA A 48 -6.39 -11.07 4.39
N LEU A 49 -6.19 -9.76 4.62
CA LEU A 49 -5.85 -8.78 3.57
C LEU A 49 -4.71 -9.25 2.65
N CYS A 50 -3.67 -9.86 3.21
CA CYS A 50 -2.56 -10.38 2.42
C CYS A 50 -2.97 -11.57 1.52
N GLN A 51 -3.98 -12.36 1.93
CA GLN A 51 -4.57 -13.39 1.08
C GLN A 51 -5.41 -12.78 -0.03
N ALA A 52 -6.16 -11.70 0.25
CA ALA A 52 -6.90 -10.97 -0.78
C ALA A 52 -5.97 -10.43 -1.87
N TRP A 53 -4.84 -9.81 -1.50
CA TRP A 53 -3.80 -9.40 -2.46
C TRP A 53 -3.24 -10.58 -3.26
N GLY A 54 -3.04 -11.72 -2.60
CA GLY A 54 -2.62 -12.96 -3.24
C GLY A 54 -3.61 -13.45 -4.30
N LEU A 55 -4.92 -13.37 -4.01
CA LEU A 55 -5.98 -13.73 -4.95
C LEU A 55 -5.98 -12.80 -6.17
N SER A 56 -5.89 -11.49 -5.94
CA SER A 56 -5.85 -10.49 -7.00
C SER A 56 -4.63 -10.66 -7.89
N ARG A 57 -3.45 -10.83 -7.27
CA ARG A 57 -2.17 -11.01 -7.96
C ARG A 57 -2.08 -12.30 -8.81
N ARG A 58 -2.59 -13.42 -8.29
CA ARG A 58 -2.36 -14.76 -8.88
C ARG A 58 -3.52 -15.25 -9.74
N TYR A 59 -4.76 -14.97 -9.32
CA TYR A 59 -5.96 -15.43 -9.99
C TYR A 59 -6.69 -14.32 -10.75
N GLY A 60 -6.23 -13.08 -10.63
CA GLY A 60 -6.81 -11.96 -11.34
C GLY A 60 -8.19 -11.56 -10.80
N TRP A 61 -8.46 -11.84 -9.53
CA TRP A 61 -9.73 -11.52 -8.87
C TRP A 61 -9.76 -10.08 -8.37
N THR A 62 -10.92 -9.45 -8.40
CA THR A 62 -11.15 -8.19 -7.72
C THR A 62 -11.80 -8.50 -6.38
N VAL A 63 -11.12 -8.22 -5.28
CA VAL A 63 -11.54 -8.61 -3.93
C VAL A 63 -11.59 -7.37 -3.03
N ALA A 64 -12.71 -7.18 -2.33
CA ALA A 64 -12.83 -6.18 -1.26
C ALA A 64 -12.94 -6.87 0.09
N VAL A 65 -12.15 -6.40 1.05
CA VAL A 65 -12.14 -6.91 2.42
C VAL A 65 -12.63 -5.81 3.35
N GLY A 66 -13.73 -6.06 4.04
CA GLY A 66 -14.25 -5.18 5.08
C GLY A 66 -13.86 -5.63 6.49
N LYS A 67 -14.45 -4.96 7.48
CA LYS A 67 -14.28 -5.29 8.90
C LYS A 67 -14.69 -6.74 9.21
N ASP A 68 -15.80 -7.20 8.67
CA ASP A 68 -16.32 -8.54 8.98
C ASP A 68 -15.61 -9.64 8.18
N ASP A 69 -14.91 -9.29 7.10
CA ASP A 69 -14.18 -10.24 6.26
C ASP A 69 -12.77 -10.52 6.73
N GLN A 70 -12.17 -9.56 7.44
CA GLN A 70 -10.80 -9.64 7.89
C GLN A 70 -10.70 -10.59 9.09
N CYS A 71 -9.84 -11.62 9.00
CA CYS A 71 -9.62 -12.55 10.12
C CYS A 71 -8.35 -12.27 10.94
N CYS A 72 -7.38 -11.56 10.36
CA CYS A 72 -6.07 -11.34 10.99
C CYS A 72 -6.05 -10.04 11.78
N ILE A 73 -5.62 -10.12 13.04
CA ILE A 73 -5.52 -8.96 13.93
C ILE A 73 -4.67 -7.84 13.32
N GLY A 74 -3.53 -8.17 12.70
CA GLY A 74 -2.66 -7.17 12.08
C GLY A 74 -3.35 -6.37 10.98
N GLY A 75 -4.23 -6.98 10.19
CA GLY A 75 -4.96 -6.23 9.18
C GLY A 75 -6.14 -5.43 9.73
N HIS A 76 -6.77 -5.87 10.84
CA HIS A 76 -7.72 -5.01 11.53
C HIS A 76 -7.06 -3.76 12.12
N VAL A 77 -5.88 -3.93 12.72
CA VAL A 77 -5.09 -2.81 13.25
C VAL A 77 -4.68 -1.87 12.12
N ALA A 78 -4.09 -2.39 11.05
CA ALA A 78 -3.63 -1.58 9.92
C ALA A 78 -4.77 -0.77 9.29
N MET A 79 -5.94 -1.40 9.08
CA MET A 79 -7.09 -0.77 8.44
C MET A 79 -7.94 0.13 9.35
N GLY A 80 -7.65 0.19 10.66
CA GLY A 80 -8.49 0.93 11.60
C GLY A 80 -9.89 0.32 11.76
N PHE A 81 -10.01 -1.01 11.62
CA PHE A 81 -11.28 -1.72 11.81
C PHE A 81 -11.60 -2.00 13.29
N MET A 82 -10.66 -1.75 14.18
CA MET A 82 -10.77 -1.92 15.62
C MET A 82 -10.64 -0.59 16.35
N ASP A 83 -11.59 -0.31 17.23
CA ASP A 83 -11.60 0.90 18.06
C ASP A 83 -10.52 0.87 19.15
N ASN A 84 -10.23 -0.32 19.68
CA ASN A 84 -9.19 -0.51 20.68
C ASN A 84 -8.25 -1.67 20.30
N PRO A 85 -7.27 -1.43 19.42
CA PRO A 85 -6.34 -2.47 19.02
C PRO A 85 -5.34 -2.78 20.14
N PRO A 86 -5.04 -4.06 20.40
CA PRO A 86 -3.91 -4.41 21.25
C PRO A 86 -2.63 -3.88 20.61
N GLN A 87 -1.72 -3.34 21.41
CA GLN A 87 -0.40 -2.95 20.97
C GLN A 87 0.43 -4.24 20.78
N ILE A 88 0.76 -4.57 19.53
CA ILE A 88 1.42 -5.83 19.18
C ILE A 88 2.93 -5.59 18.94
N GLY A 89 3.35 -4.35 18.66
CA GLY A 89 4.74 -3.95 18.46
C GLY A 89 4.99 -2.43 18.61
N SER A 90 6.28 -2.07 18.68
CA SER A 90 6.73 -0.68 18.71
C SER A 90 6.58 -0.04 17.32
N GLY A 91 5.53 0.77 17.15
CA GLY A 91 5.24 1.50 15.90
C GLY A 91 3.84 1.26 15.32
N ASP A 92 3.02 0.41 15.94
CA ASP A 92 1.66 0.10 15.46
C ASP A 92 0.72 1.30 15.52
N ALA A 93 0.98 2.24 16.43
CA ALA A 93 0.13 3.41 16.63
C ALA A 93 0.24 4.43 15.49
N GLU A 94 1.40 4.53 14.83
CA GLU A 94 1.68 5.52 13.78
C GLU A 94 1.41 4.97 12.36
N ASN A 95 1.37 3.66 12.18
CA ASN A 95 1.17 3.01 10.88
C ASN A 95 -0.25 2.46 10.67
N ARG A 96 -1.18 2.74 11.59
CA ARG A 96 -2.60 2.39 11.47
C ARG A 96 -3.42 3.55 10.92
N HIS A 97 -4.45 3.22 10.14
CA HIS A 97 -5.46 4.19 9.78
C HIS A 97 -6.31 4.61 10.99
N GLU A 98 -6.89 5.81 10.94
CA GLU A 98 -7.85 6.28 11.93
C GLU A 98 -9.05 5.32 11.98
N SER A 99 -9.53 5.04 13.20
CA SER A 99 -10.62 4.07 13.37
C SER A 99 -11.89 4.56 12.67
N GLY A 100 -12.50 3.71 11.86
CA GLY A 100 -13.78 3.98 11.21
C GLY A 100 -13.73 4.89 9.98
N THR A 101 -12.56 5.34 9.51
CA THR A 101 -12.45 6.13 8.27
C THR A 101 -12.76 5.30 7.03
N TYR A 102 -12.21 4.08 6.97
CA TYR A 102 -12.36 3.18 5.83
C TYR A 102 -13.24 2.00 6.21
N ALA A 103 -14.14 1.63 5.30
CA ALA A 103 -15.03 0.49 5.48
C ALA A 103 -14.50 -0.75 4.76
N TYR A 104 -13.86 -0.57 3.60
CA TYR A 104 -13.36 -1.65 2.76
C TYR A 104 -12.01 -1.30 2.16
N MET A 105 -11.17 -2.32 1.98
CA MET A 105 -10.01 -2.25 1.09
C MET A 105 -10.26 -3.13 -0.12
N ALA A 106 -10.24 -2.54 -1.32
CA ALA A 106 -10.32 -3.29 -2.55
C ALA A 106 -8.92 -3.49 -3.16
N SER A 107 -8.73 -4.68 -3.71
CA SER A 107 -7.56 -5.01 -4.51
C SER A 107 -8.01 -5.64 -5.83
N ALA A 108 -7.40 -5.21 -6.92
CA ALA A 108 -7.69 -5.71 -8.25
C ALA A 108 -6.40 -5.73 -9.08
N PRO A 109 -6.29 -6.59 -10.09
CA PRO A 109 -5.31 -6.41 -11.16
C PRO A 109 -5.45 -5.03 -11.81
N ILE A 110 -4.33 -4.36 -12.09
CA ILE A 110 -4.34 -3.02 -12.69
C ILE A 110 -5.01 -2.98 -14.07
N ASP A 111 -5.00 -4.08 -14.82
CA ASP A 111 -5.64 -4.20 -16.14
C ASP A 111 -7.17 -4.32 -16.06
N ARG A 112 -7.71 -4.66 -14.88
CA ARG A 112 -9.15 -4.91 -14.64
C ARG A 112 -9.74 -4.04 -13.53
N ALA A 113 -8.97 -3.08 -13.02
CA ALA A 113 -9.42 -2.21 -11.96
C ALA A 113 -10.41 -1.18 -12.52
N ASP A 114 -11.65 -1.19 -12.01
CA ASP A 114 -12.70 -0.23 -12.37
C ASP A 114 -12.66 1.04 -11.49
N PHE A 115 -11.57 1.23 -10.73
CA PHE A 115 -11.40 2.34 -9.79
C PHE A 115 -10.00 2.97 -9.92
N GLU A 116 -9.88 4.25 -9.56
CA GLU A 116 -8.58 4.92 -9.49
C GLU A 116 -7.84 4.50 -8.21
N PRO A 117 -6.67 3.85 -8.31
CA PRO A 117 -5.97 3.31 -7.15
C PRO A 117 -5.23 4.38 -6.37
N ASP A 118 -5.24 4.25 -5.03
CA ASP A 118 -4.38 5.03 -4.14
C ASP A 118 -2.94 4.51 -4.14
N MET A 119 -2.79 3.19 -4.37
CA MET A 119 -1.51 2.51 -4.38
C MET A 119 -1.45 1.42 -5.45
N ILE A 120 -0.29 1.25 -6.06
CA ILE A 120 0.01 0.13 -6.96
C ILE A 120 1.09 -0.72 -6.29
N CYS A 121 0.77 -1.98 -6.04
CA CYS A 121 1.67 -2.97 -5.47
C CYS A 121 2.28 -3.84 -6.57
N LEU A 122 3.61 -3.88 -6.62
CA LEU A 122 4.38 -4.69 -7.55
C LEU A 122 5.12 -5.78 -6.79
N TYR A 123 4.92 -7.03 -7.21
CA TYR A 123 5.72 -8.14 -6.71
C TYR A 123 6.83 -8.46 -7.69
N VAL A 124 8.04 -8.09 -7.30
CA VAL A 124 9.24 -8.11 -8.13
C VAL A 124 10.35 -8.91 -7.48
N ASN A 125 11.25 -9.46 -8.30
CA ASN A 125 12.51 -10.00 -7.81
C ASN A 125 13.55 -8.87 -7.60
N SER A 126 14.71 -9.21 -7.04
CA SER A 126 15.75 -8.23 -6.73
C SER A 126 16.25 -7.43 -7.95
N ALA A 127 16.37 -8.08 -9.11
CA ALA A 127 16.83 -7.43 -10.33
C ALA A 127 15.79 -6.41 -10.85
N GLN A 128 14.51 -6.77 -10.81
CA GLN A 128 13.40 -5.91 -11.16
C GLN A 128 13.23 -4.75 -10.18
N ALA A 129 13.37 -5.01 -8.87
CA ALA A 129 13.38 -3.98 -7.85
C ALA A 129 14.52 -2.96 -8.07
N MET A 130 15.70 -3.42 -8.50
CA MET A 130 16.80 -2.52 -8.86
C MET A 130 16.50 -1.64 -10.07
N ARG A 131 15.81 -2.17 -11.09
CA ARG A 131 15.36 -1.35 -12.22
C ARG A 131 14.40 -0.25 -11.78
N LEU A 132 13.46 -0.57 -10.88
CA LEU A 132 12.54 0.41 -10.30
C LEU A 132 13.30 1.46 -9.46
N ALA A 133 14.22 1.03 -8.60
CA ALA A 133 15.01 1.93 -7.77
C ALA A 133 15.86 2.89 -8.61
N GLN A 134 16.56 2.40 -9.63
CA GLN A 134 17.34 3.26 -10.54
C GLN A 134 16.44 4.21 -11.33
N SER A 135 15.25 3.75 -11.75
CA SER A 135 14.30 4.63 -12.45
C SER A 135 13.78 5.76 -11.55
N ALA A 136 13.58 5.50 -10.26
CA ALA A 136 13.15 6.53 -9.31
C ALA A 136 14.26 7.56 -9.00
N VAL A 137 15.53 7.14 -8.98
CA VAL A 137 16.66 8.02 -8.69
C VAL A 137 17.10 8.82 -9.92
N ASN A 138 17.19 8.17 -11.08
CA ASN A 138 17.79 8.74 -12.29
C ASN A 138 16.76 9.21 -13.33
N GLY A 139 15.49 8.81 -13.19
CA GLY A 139 14.47 9.01 -14.22
C GLY A 139 13.74 10.35 -14.16
N GLY A 140 14.05 11.23 -13.20
CA GLY A 140 13.41 12.55 -13.06
C GLY A 140 11.90 12.52 -12.74
N GLY A 141 11.26 11.35 -12.70
CA GLY A 141 9.85 11.17 -12.38
C GLY A 141 9.66 11.03 -10.87
N GLY A 142 8.87 11.93 -10.27
CA GLY A 142 8.58 12.01 -8.84
C GLY A 142 7.76 10.84 -8.25
N TYR A 143 8.00 9.61 -8.67
CA TYR A 143 7.38 8.42 -8.10
C TYR A 143 8.16 7.95 -6.87
N ARG A 144 7.53 8.00 -5.70
CA ARG A 144 8.09 7.47 -4.46
C ARG A 144 7.92 5.95 -4.44
N ALA A 145 8.93 5.22 -4.90
CA ALA A 145 8.97 3.77 -4.82
C ALA A 145 9.37 3.32 -3.40
N HIS A 146 8.45 2.66 -2.70
CA HIS A 146 8.74 1.98 -1.44
C HIS A 146 9.02 0.51 -1.70
N VAL A 147 10.25 0.08 -1.46
CA VAL A 147 10.65 -1.33 -1.57
C VAL A 147 10.66 -1.93 -0.16
N CYS A 148 9.78 -2.90 0.06
CA CYS A 148 9.73 -3.68 1.31
C CYS A 148 10.16 -5.12 1.00
N ASP A 149 11.09 -5.66 1.79
CA ASP A 149 11.52 -7.05 1.63
C ASP A 149 10.64 -8.04 2.43
N ARG A 150 10.87 -9.34 2.22
CA ARG A 150 10.11 -10.43 2.85
C ARG A 150 10.19 -10.42 4.39
N TYR A 151 11.22 -9.82 4.98
CA TYR A 151 11.43 -9.73 6.43
C TYR A 151 10.88 -8.43 7.03
N GLY A 152 10.14 -7.62 6.26
CA GLY A 152 9.62 -6.34 6.74
C GLY A 152 10.73 -5.33 7.06
N GLN A 153 11.98 -5.64 6.73
CA GLN A 153 13.08 -4.71 6.88
C GLN A 153 13.08 -3.79 5.66
N LEU A 154 12.75 -2.52 5.89
CA LEU A 154 13.22 -1.44 5.03
C LEU A 154 14.75 -1.50 5.05
N ARG A 155 15.35 -2.21 4.08
CA ARG A 155 16.79 -2.08 3.83
C ARG A 155 17.04 -0.66 3.31
N ARG A 156 17.25 0.29 4.22
CA ARG A 156 17.92 1.57 3.92
C ARG A 156 19.33 1.24 3.44
N ARG A 157 19.51 1.04 2.14
CA ARG A 157 20.84 1.02 1.53
C ARG A 157 20.85 1.44 0.05
N CYS A 158 19.99 2.38 -0.31
CA CYS A 158 20.31 3.32 -1.37
C CYS A 158 20.30 4.71 -0.73
N GLY A 159 21.48 5.14 -0.27
CA GLY A 159 21.71 6.54 0.05
C GLY A 159 21.58 7.33 -1.24
N ALA A 160 20.49 8.08 -1.38
CA ALA A 160 20.56 9.32 -2.13
C ALA A 160 21.34 10.27 -1.21
N ASN A 161 22.65 10.39 -1.45
CA ASN A 161 23.40 11.48 -0.85
C ASN A 161 22.85 12.78 -1.43
N ASP A 162 22.51 13.67 -0.51
CA ASP A 162 22.03 15.02 -0.72
C ASP A 162 22.94 15.79 -1.68
N LEU A 163 22.41 16.17 -2.84
CA LEU A 163 22.93 17.30 -3.60
C LEU A 163 21.88 18.41 -3.51
N ASN A 164 22.20 19.41 -2.67
CA ASN A 164 21.46 20.62 -2.34
C ASN A 164 20.50 20.53 -1.15
N GLY A 165 21.08 20.54 0.06
CA GLY A 165 20.78 21.58 1.05
C GLY A 165 19.34 21.73 1.57
N SER A 166 18.50 20.72 1.45
CA SER A 166 17.28 20.58 2.24
C SER A 166 17.29 19.21 2.87
N GLU A 167 17.17 19.14 4.19
CA GLU A 167 17.02 17.90 4.95
C GLU A 167 16.12 16.89 4.20
N PRO A 168 16.43 15.59 4.20
CA PRO A 168 15.53 14.60 3.64
C PRO A 168 14.22 14.70 4.41
N VAL A 169 13.23 15.35 3.79
CA VAL A 169 11.89 15.47 4.33
C VAL A 169 11.30 14.06 4.30
N TYR A 170 11.56 13.32 5.37
CA TYR A 170 10.56 12.43 5.94
C TYR A 170 9.30 13.28 6.03
N THR A 171 8.36 13.04 5.12
CA THR A 171 6.98 13.43 5.32
C THR A 171 6.35 12.22 5.97
N PRO A 172 6.34 12.11 7.32
CA PRO A 172 5.18 11.50 7.94
C PRO A 172 3.98 12.36 7.53
N PHE A 173 2.82 11.73 7.42
CA PHE A 173 1.56 12.43 7.23
C PHE A 173 1.52 13.63 8.22
N ARG A 174 1.43 14.83 7.67
CA ARG A 174 1.88 16.08 8.31
C ARG A 174 1.01 16.41 9.53
N GLY A 175 1.59 16.43 10.73
CA GLY A 175 0.95 16.88 11.97
C GLY A 175 1.92 17.55 12.94
N LYS A 176 2.14 18.86 12.74
CA LYS A 176 2.75 19.89 13.61
C LYS A 176 3.57 19.41 14.84
N GLN A 177 4.90 19.54 14.74
CA GLN A 177 5.78 19.59 15.92
C GLN A 177 5.64 20.96 16.61
N ASN A 178 5.16 20.96 17.85
CA ASN A 178 5.42 22.03 18.81
C ASN A 178 6.61 21.59 19.67
N LEU A 179 7.81 22.05 19.34
CA LEU A 179 8.98 21.98 20.21
C LEU A 179 9.32 23.40 20.68
N ARG A 180 8.99 23.67 21.95
CA ARG A 180 9.45 24.85 22.67
C ARG A 180 10.93 24.65 23.02
N PHE A 181 11.79 25.56 22.59
CA PHE A 181 13.16 25.67 23.10
C PHE A 181 13.18 26.67 24.27
N HIS A 182 13.69 26.23 25.42
CA HIS A 182 14.11 27.14 26.49
C HIS A 182 15.53 27.65 26.17
N SER A 183 15.69 28.97 26.18
CA SER A 183 16.91 29.68 25.87
C SER A 183 17.71 30.04 27.13
N GLY A 184 19.02 29.85 27.06
CA GLY A 184 20.01 30.83 27.53
C GLY A 184 21.11 30.28 28.41
N PRO A 185 22.08 31.14 28.80
CA PRO A 185 22.67 32.25 28.04
C PRO A 185 23.90 31.81 27.22
#